data_AF-A0A4Q3UKY6-F1
#
_entry.id   AF-A0A4Q3UKY6-F1
#
_cell.length_a   1.000
_cell.length_b   1.000
_cell.length_c   1.000
_cell.angle_alpha   90.00
_cell.angle_beta   90.00
_cell.angle_gamma   90.00
#
_symmetry.space_group_name_H-M   'P 1'
#
loop_
_entity.id
_entity.type
_entity.pdbx_description
1 polymer ?
#
loop_
_entity_poly.entity_id
_entity_poly.type
_entity_poly.pdbx_seq_one_letter_code
_entity_poly.pdbx_strand_id
1 'polypeptide(L)'
;MTSLLERALPEGIAMVARRSGFSLIEGLVAAMIMGIALVGMFALWIGLFSRFLRAREIAEAGELARAEVERARAYGANNLPKGTYSAGTGTGTWTGAFDPTANSGAGTWTSGLSSYYDVNGTRLASSSSAEVKFRLQGTFSDSGVVGVTGGSYTLDMTSKRAFQVTVWTTSDNAAVIAMGTVLVQGGL
;
A
#
# COMPACT_ATOMS: atom_id res chain seq x y z
N MET A 1 -92.86 -15.04 -47.25
CA MET A 1 -93.52 -14.92 -45.93
C MET A 1 -92.51 -15.34 -44.88
N THR A 2 -92.19 -14.41 -43.95
CA THR A 2 -91.61 -14.61 -42.59
C THR A 2 -90.37 -15.52 -42.50
N SER A 3 -89.12 -15.03 -42.44
CA SER A 3 -88.49 -14.17 -41.41
C SER A 3 -88.72 -14.68 -39.96
N LEU A 4 -87.64 -14.69 -39.17
CA LEU A 4 -87.42 -15.17 -37.78
C LEU A 4 -86.66 -16.52 -37.75
N LEU A 5 -85.50 -16.71 -37.13
CA LEU A 5 -84.81 -16.00 -36.06
C LEU A 5 -83.32 -16.41 -36.09
N GLU A 6 -82.43 -15.49 -36.47
CA GLU A 6 -80.99 -15.64 -36.27
C GLU A 6 -80.70 -15.29 -34.80
N ARG A 7 -80.61 -16.34 -33.97
CA ARG A 7 -80.35 -16.21 -32.54
C ARG A 7 -78.86 -15.95 -32.35
N ALA A 8 -78.47 -14.68 -32.31
CA ALA A 8 -77.14 -14.25 -31.91
C ALA A 8 -76.82 -14.82 -30.51
N LEU A 9 -75.84 -15.73 -30.46
CA LEU A 9 -75.26 -16.18 -29.20
C LEU A 9 -74.51 -15.00 -28.57
N PRO A 10 -74.75 -14.69 -27.29
CA PRO A 10 -74.17 -13.51 -26.66
C PRO A 10 -72.64 -13.58 -26.70
N GLU A 11 -72.05 -12.56 -27.29
CA GLU A 11 -70.60 -12.36 -27.36
C GLU A 11 -70.00 -12.40 -25.95
N GLY A 12 -68.96 -13.24 -25.85
CA GLY A 12 -67.92 -13.28 -24.82
C GLY A 12 -68.20 -12.58 -23.49
N ILE A 13 -68.45 -13.39 -22.45
CA ILE A 13 -68.15 -12.97 -21.08
C ILE A 13 -66.63 -12.72 -21.03
N ALA A 14 -66.22 -11.45 -21.12
CA ALA A 14 -64.85 -11.06 -20.91
C ALA A 14 -64.44 -11.56 -19.52
N MET A 15 -63.54 -12.55 -19.45
CA MET A 15 -62.94 -12.95 -18.17
C MET A 15 -62.20 -11.73 -17.62
N VAL A 16 -62.84 -11.05 -16.66
CA VAL A 16 -62.19 -10.02 -15.87
C VAL A 16 -61.10 -10.72 -15.07
N ALA A 17 -59.88 -10.67 -15.58
CA ALA A 17 -58.70 -11.09 -14.85
C ALA A 17 -58.67 -10.29 -13.54
N ARG A 18 -59.01 -10.93 -12.43
CA ARG A 18 -58.92 -10.30 -11.10
C ARG A 18 -57.46 -9.94 -10.90
N ARG A 19 -57.14 -8.64 -10.99
CA ARG A 19 -55.82 -8.13 -10.64
C ARG A 19 -55.59 -8.51 -9.18
N SER A 20 -54.62 -9.39 -8.92
CA SER A 20 -54.20 -9.75 -7.58
C SER A 20 -53.64 -8.49 -6.91
N GLY A 21 -54.44 -7.86 -6.05
CA GLY A 21 -54.00 -6.73 -5.25
C GLY A 21 -52.92 -7.17 -4.27
N PHE A 22 -51.90 -6.33 -4.08
CA PHE A 22 -50.84 -6.54 -3.11
C PHE A 22 -51.44 -6.55 -1.69
N SER A 23 -51.22 -7.61 -0.92
CA SER A 23 -51.71 -7.68 0.46
C SER A 23 -50.81 -6.87 1.40
N LEU A 24 -51.40 -6.28 2.45
CA LEU A 24 -50.66 -5.50 3.44
C LEU A 24 -49.57 -6.34 4.14
N ILE A 25 -49.84 -7.63 4.35
CA ILE A 25 -48.89 -8.57 4.96
C ILE A 25 -47.66 -8.78 4.06
N GLU A 26 -47.85 -8.96 2.75
CA GLU A 26 -46.73 -9.07 1.80
C GLU A 26 -45.86 -7.81 1.80
N GLY A 27 -46.47 -6.63 1.96
CA GLY A 27 -45.76 -5.36 2.13
C GLY A 27 -44.85 -5.31 3.34
N LEU A 28 -45.37 -5.75 4.50
CA LEU A 28 -44.60 -5.76 5.74
C LEU A 28 -43.43 -6.75 5.68
N VAL A 29 -43.65 -7.94 5.12
CA VAL A 29 -42.59 -8.94 4.95
C VAL A 29 -41.52 -8.45 3.97
N ALA A 30 -41.92 -7.87 2.84
CA ALA A 30 -41.00 -7.30 1.87
C ALA A 30 -40.15 -6.17 2.47
N ALA A 31 -40.78 -5.27 3.23
CA ALA A 31 -40.08 -4.18 3.92
C ALA A 31 -39.05 -4.70 4.95
N MET A 32 -39.40 -5.75 5.70
CA MET A 32 -38.49 -6.37 6.67
C MET A 32 -37.27 -7.01 5.98
N ILE A 33 -37.50 -7.76 4.90
CA ILE A 33 -36.41 -8.38 4.11
C ILE A 33 -35.49 -7.31 3.53
N MET A 34 -36.07 -6.23 2.97
CA MET A 34 -35.30 -5.10 2.44
C MET A 34 -34.49 -4.40 3.54
N GLY A 35 -35.04 -4.22 4.75
CA GLY A 35 -34.34 -3.63 5.88
C GLY A 35 -33.08 -4.44 6.27
N ILE A 36 -33.22 -5.76 6.40
CA ILE A 36 -32.09 -6.65 6.73
C ILE A 36 -31.05 -6.63 5.60
N ALA A 37 -31.51 -6.66 4.34
CA ALA A 37 -30.62 -6.63 3.17
C ALA A 37 -29.81 -5.32 3.10
N LEU A 38 -30.44 -4.16 3.37
CA LEU A 38 -29.76 -2.87 3.39
C LEU A 38 -28.70 -2.80 4.49
N VAL A 39 -29.00 -3.28 5.70
CA VAL A 39 -28.02 -3.33 6.80
C VAL A 39 -26.83 -4.21 6.43
N GLY A 40 -27.07 -5.38 5.82
CA GLY A 40 -26.02 -6.26 5.33
C GLY A 40 -25.16 -5.61 4.25
N MET A 41 -25.78 -4.89 3.31
CA MET A 41 -25.07 -4.16 2.25
C MET A 41 -24.19 -3.05 2.81
N PHE A 42 -24.67 -2.27 3.79
CA PHE A 42 -23.86 -1.23 4.44
C PHE A 42 -22.66 -1.80 5.20
N ALA A 43 -22.85 -2.90 5.94
CA ALA A 43 -21.74 -3.56 6.63
C ALA A 43 -20.66 -4.05 5.65
N LEU A 44 -21.08 -4.65 4.53
CA LEU A 44 -20.16 -5.09 3.47
C LEU A 44 -19.46 -3.91 2.80
N TRP A 45 -20.18 -2.82 2.53
CA TRP A 45 -19.61 -1.60 1.95
C TRP A 45 -18.52 -0.99 2.84
N ILE A 46 -18.76 -0.86 4.14
CA ILE A 46 -17.75 -0.37 5.10
C ILE A 46 -16.51 -1.28 5.08
N GLY A 47 -16.70 -2.59 5.11
CA GLY A 47 -15.61 -3.56 5.06
C GLY A 47 -14.76 -3.47 3.79
N LEU A 48 -15.40 -3.30 2.63
CA LEU A 48 -14.70 -3.10 1.35
C LEU A 48 -13.96 -1.77 1.32
N PHE A 49 -14.57 -0.69 1.81
CA PHE A 49 -13.96 0.63 1.85
C PHE A 49 -12.68 0.64 2.70
N SER A 50 -12.70 0.04 3.89
CA SER A 50 -11.50 -0.09 4.72
C SER A 50 -10.39 -0.90 4.06
N ARG A 51 -10.74 -1.98 3.34
CA ARG A 51 -9.76 -2.78 2.56
C ARG A 51 -9.16 -1.97 1.42
N PHE A 52 -9.96 -1.15 0.74
CA PHE A 52 -9.50 -0.28 -0.33
C PHE A 52 -8.50 0.76 0.19
N LEU A 53 -8.80 1.42 1.32
CA LEU A 53 -7.87 2.37 1.95
C LEU A 53 -6.55 1.70 2.32
N ARG A 54 -6.59 0.51 2.92
CA ARG A 54 -5.38 -0.24 3.27
C ARG A 54 -4.58 -0.65 2.03
N ALA A 55 -5.24 -1.05 0.95
CA ALA A 55 -4.56 -1.39 -0.30
C ALA A 55 -3.85 -0.17 -0.91
N ARG A 56 -4.49 1.00 -0.88
CA ARG A 56 -3.86 2.26 -1.30
C ARG A 56 -2.63 2.60 -0.44
N GLU A 57 -2.73 2.47 0.88
CA GLU A 57 -1.61 2.69 1.79
C GLU A 57 -0.41 1.77 1.50
N ILE A 58 -0.67 0.49 1.22
CA ILE A 58 0.37 -0.49 0.86
C ILE A 58 0.99 -0.14 -0.49
N ALA A 59 0.18 0.26 -1.48
CA ALA A 59 0.69 0.67 -2.79
C ALA A 59 1.64 1.88 -2.66
N GLU A 60 1.24 2.92 -1.92
CA GLU A 60 2.05 4.10 -1.67
C GLU A 60 3.37 3.76 -0.96
N ALA A 61 3.31 2.95 0.11
CA ALA A 61 4.51 2.46 0.79
C ALA A 61 5.45 1.70 -0.17
N GLY A 62 4.89 0.96 -1.14
CA GLY A 62 5.66 0.25 -2.16
C GLY A 62 6.35 1.19 -3.14
N GLU A 63 5.67 2.26 -3.56
CA GLU A 63 6.25 3.30 -4.41
C GLU A 63 7.39 4.05 -3.70
N LEU A 64 7.19 4.41 -2.43
CA LEU A 64 8.24 5.01 -1.59
C LEU A 64 9.47 4.11 -1.46
N ALA A 65 9.25 2.82 -1.15
CA ALA A 65 10.33 1.84 -1.04
C ALA A 65 11.10 1.70 -2.36
N ARG A 66 10.37 1.60 -3.49
CA ARG A 66 10.99 1.49 -4.81
C ARG A 66 11.79 2.74 -5.16
N ALA A 67 11.25 3.93 -4.90
CA ALA A 67 11.93 5.19 -5.15
C ALA A 67 13.26 5.29 -4.37
N GLU A 68 13.29 4.81 -3.13
CA GLU A 68 14.50 4.81 -2.31
C GLU A 68 15.54 3.80 -2.82
N VAL A 69 15.10 2.62 -3.31
CA VAL A 69 16.00 1.65 -3.97
C VAL A 69 16.60 2.22 -5.25
N GLU A 70 15.79 2.85 -6.10
CA GLU A 70 16.27 3.49 -7.33
C GLU A 70 17.21 4.66 -7.02
N ARG A 71 16.95 5.41 -5.95
CA ARG A 71 17.87 6.44 -5.46
C ARG A 71 19.21 5.84 -5.05
N ALA A 72 19.21 4.77 -4.25
CA ALA A 72 20.45 4.09 -3.86
C ALA A 72 21.24 3.59 -5.08
N ARG A 73 20.55 3.06 -6.11
CA ARG A 73 21.17 2.66 -7.37
C ARG A 73 21.77 3.84 -8.13
N ALA A 74 21.06 4.96 -8.21
CA ALA A 74 21.51 6.17 -8.90
C ALA A 74 22.74 6.81 -8.26
N TYR A 75 22.89 6.74 -6.93
CA TYR A 75 24.10 7.18 -6.23
C TYR A 75 25.33 6.32 -6.59
N GLY A 76 25.12 5.02 -6.84
CA GLY A 76 26.18 4.06 -7.14
C GLY A 76 26.93 3.58 -5.88
N ALA A 77 27.47 2.36 -5.94
CA ALA A 77 28.02 1.65 -4.77
C ALA A 77 29.11 2.42 -3.99
N ASN A 78 29.91 3.24 -4.69
CA ASN A 78 31.03 3.99 -4.11
C ASN A 78 30.60 5.24 -3.33
N ASN A 79 29.46 5.85 -3.68
CA ASN A 79 29.00 7.11 -3.07
C ASN A 79 28.03 6.88 -1.91
N LEU A 80 27.71 5.62 -1.60
CA LEU A 80 26.81 5.26 -0.52
C LEU A 80 27.58 5.12 0.81
N PRO A 81 26.93 5.45 1.95
CA PRO A 81 27.61 5.55 3.24
C PRO A 81 28.08 4.19 3.75
N LYS A 82 29.31 4.10 4.24
CA LYS A 82 29.81 2.86 4.84
C LYS A 82 29.30 2.70 6.27
N GLY A 83 29.11 1.45 6.67
CA GLY A 83 28.64 1.09 7.98
C GLY A 83 29.71 1.00 9.05
N THR A 84 29.32 0.46 10.19
CA THR A 84 30.27 -0.03 11.20
C THR A 84 30.58 -1.50 10.90
N TYR A 85 31.86 -1.85 10.87
CA TYR A 85 32.28 -3.25 10.67
C TYR A 85 32.12 -4.07 11.95
N SER A 86 31.51 -5.25 11.82
CA SER A 86 31.45 -6.28 12.87
C SER A 86 32.36 -7.45 12.50
N ALA A 87 33.43 -7.64 13.27
CA ALA A 87 34.36 -8.75 13.07
C ALA A 87 33.71 -10.12 13.32
N GLY A 88 32.70 -10.20 14.19
CA GLY A 88 32.00 -11.45 14.48
C GLY A 88 31.17 -11.98 13.31
N THR A 89 30.66 -11.10 12.45
CA THR A 89 29.86 -11.46 11.27
C THR A 89 30.61 -11.27 9.95
N GLY A 90 31.75 -10.57 9.97
CA GLY A 90 32.49 -10.23 8.76
C GLY A 90 31.76 -9.23 7.87
N THR A 91 30.84 -8.43 8.43
CA THR A 91 29.97 -7.54 7.68
C THR A 91 30.04 -6.10 8.18
N GLY A 92 29.96 -5.14 7.25
CA GLY A 92 29.72 -3.74 7.55
C GLY A 92 28.22 -3.42 7.46
N THR A 93 27.66 -2.76 8.47
CA THR A 93 26.23 -2.40 8.45
C THR A 93 26.04 -0.92 8.72
N TRP A 94 25.30 -0.26 7.84
CA TRP A 94 24.85 1.12 7.99
C TRP A 94 23.34 1.16 8.02
N THR A 95 22.78 2.00 8.88
CA THR A 95 21.33 2.24 8.96
C THR A 95 21.04 3.72 9.03
N GLY A 96 20.06 4.19 8.26
CA GLY A 96 19.68 5.60 8.19
C GLY A 96 18.65 5.85 7.11
N ALA A 97 18.58 7.08 6.60
CA ALA A 97 17.68 7.42 5.49
C ALA A 97 18.27 8.50 4.61
N PHE A 98 17.75 8.62 3.39
CA PHE A 98 18.08 9.74 2.53
C PHE A 98 17.38 11.03 2.98
N ASP A 99 18.16 12.08 3.16
CA ASP A 99 17.70 13.43 3.45
C ASP A 99 17.95 14.36 2.24
N PRO A 100 16.93 14.66 1.41
CA PRO A 100 17.06 15.60 0.28
C PRO A 100 17.33 17.04 0.72
N THR A 101 17.04 17.39 1.98
CA THR A 101 17.24 18.75 2.50
C THR A 101 18.65 18.99 3.05
N ALA A 102 19.41 17.92 3.27
CA ALA A 102 20.79 18.03 3.70
C ALA A 102 21.68 18.40 2.50
N ASN A 103 22.49 19.46 2.65
CA ASN A 103 23.41 19.99 1.64
C ASN A 103 22.78 20.52 0.33
N SER A 104 22.02 21.62 0.45
CA SER A 104 21.75 22.57 -0.65
C SER A 104 21.31 21.94 -1.99
N GLY A 105 20.43 20.94 -1.96
CA GLY A 105 19.72 20.40 -3.13
C GLY A 105 20.22 19.08 -3.69
N ALA A 106 21.41 18.60 -3.30
CA ALA A 106 21.89 17.28 -3.75
C ALA A 106 21.36 16.13 -2.87
N GLY A 107 21.00 16.42 -1.62
CA GLY A 107 20.61 15.42 -0.64
C GLY A 107 21.75 14.49 -0.22
N THR A 108 21.65 13.90 0.97
CA THR A 108 22.65 12.95 1.47
C THR A 108 22.03 11.86 2.32
N TRP A 109 22.73 10.74 2.43
CA TRP A 109 22.36 9.65 3.32
C TRP A 109 22.87 9.93 4.74
N THR A 110 21.95 10.01 5.70
CA THR A 110 22.26 10.37 7.08
C THR A 110 22.01 9.20 8.03
N SER A 111 23.02 8.84 8.80
CA SER A 111 22.98 7.71 9.74
C SER A 111 21.98 7.93 10.88
N GLY A 112 21.31 6.87 11.32
CA GLY A 112 20.43 6.91 12.49
C GLY A 112 19.11 7.66 12.29
N LEU A 113 18.91 8.28 11.12
CA LEU A 113 17.66 8.96 10.79
C LEU A 113 16.66 8.04 10.11
N SER A 114 15.42 8.54 10.03
CA SER A 114 14.37 7.99 9.20
C SER A 114 13.70 9.13 8.43
N SER A 115 13.19 8.84 7.24
CA SER A 115 12.38 9.78 6.47
C SER A 115 10.90 9.52 6.74
N TYR A 116 10.14 10.58 6.97
CA TYR A 116 8.73 10.50 7.34
C TYR A 116 7.86 10.97 6.18
N TYR A 117 6.73 10.30 5.99
CA TYR A 117 5.82 10.56 4.88
C TYR A 117 4.36 10.51 5.33
N ASP A 118 3.53 11.31 4.68
CA ASP A 118 2.07 11.24 4.82
C ASP A 118 1.48 10.06 4.01
N VAL A 119 0.15 9.93 4.03
CA VAL A 119 -0.58 8.90 3.29
C VAL A 119 -0.53 9.06 1.76
N ASN A 120 -0.06 10.21 1.27
CA ASN A 120 0.03 10.53 -0.15
C ASN A 120 1.50 10.52 -0.66
N GLY A 121 2.44 10.02 0.14
CA GLY A 121 3.85 9.96 -0.23
C GLY A 121 4.59 11.30 -0.12
N THR A 122 3.98 12.33 0.46
CA THR A 122 4.63 13.63 0.69
C THR A 122 5.59 13.52 1.85
N ARG A 123 6.84 13.92 1.66
CA ARG A 123 7.85 13.93 2.73
C ARG A 123 7.52 14.99 3.77
N LEU A 124 7.59 14.59 5.04
CA LEU A 124 7.41 15.46 6.20
C LEU A 124 8.75 15.64 6.91
N ALA A 125 9.00 16.86 7.40
CA ALA A 125 10.27 17.24 8.03
C ALA A 125 10.44 16.68 9.44
N SER A 126 9.35 16.27 10.10
CA SER A 126 9.36 15.82 11.48
C SER A 126 8.53 14.56 11.67
N SER A 127 9.00 13.68 12.55
CA SER A 127 8.28 12.51 13.04
C SER A 127 7.04 12.85 13.87
N SER A 128 6.97 14.08 14.38
CA SER A 128 5.89 14.55 15.26
C SER A 128 4.71 15.20 14.54
N SER A 129 4.75 15.32 13.20
CA SER A 129 3.60 15.83 12.47
C SER A 129 2.43 14.85 12.57
N ALA A 130 1.21 15.39 12.79
CA ALA A 130 0.00 14.59 12.92
C ALA A 130 -0.34 13.81 11.63
N GLU A 131 0.22 14.23 10.49
CA GLU A 131 -0.01 13.63 9.18
C GLU A 131 0.96 12.48 8.87
N VAL A 132 1.96 12.22 9.74
CA VAL A 132 2.94 11.16 9.52
C VAL A 132 2.26 9.80 9.57
N LYS A 133 2.28 9.11 8.44
CA LYS A 133 1.75 7.76 8.29
C LYS A 133 2.86 6.72 8.18
N PHE A 134 3.91 7.05 7.42
CA PHE A 134 5.00 6.14 7.11
C PHE A 134 6.34 6.67 7.63
N ARG A 135 7.19 5.73 8.04
CA ARG A 135 8.60 5.94 8.32
C ARG A 135 9.41 5.03 7.42
N LEU A 136 10.39 5.59 6.71
CA LEU A 136 11.36 4.86 5.89
C LEU A 136 12.73 4.84 6.55
N GLN A 137 13.40 3.70 6.47
CA GLN A 137 14.79 3.52 6.87
C GLN A 137 15.46 2.54 5.91
N GLY A 138 16.61 2.95 5.40
CA GLY A 138 17.52 2.14 4.61
C GLY A 138 18.59 1.49 5.47
N THR A 139 19.01 0.31 5.04
CA THR A 139 20.11 -0.46 5.60
C THR A 139 21.04 -0.87 4.47
N PHE A 140 22.32 -0.50 4.56
CA PHE A 140 23.36 -1.06 3.72
C PHE A 140 24.07 -2.19 4.48
N SER A 141 24.26 -3.31 3.81
CA SER A 141 25.01 -4.45 4.33
C SER A 141 26.13 -4.78 3.36
N ASP A 142 27.36 -4.70 3.83
CA ASP A 142 28.56 -4.95 3.05
C ASP A 142 29.24 -6.24 3.52
N SER A 143 29.70 -7.05 2.57
CA SER A 143 30.42 -8.30 2.80
C SER A 143 31.58 -8.47 1.81
N GLY A 144 32.54 -9.34 2.12
CA GLY A 144 33.78 -9.44 1.33
C GLY A 144 34.74 -8.27 1.54
N VAL A 145 34.61 -7.60 2.68
CA VAL A 145 35.33 -6.40 3.06
C VAL A 145 36.86 -6.62 3.12
N VAL A 146 37.64 -5.66 2.62
CA VAL A 146 39.11 -5.68 2.62
C VAL A 146 39.65 -4.59 3.52
N GLY A 147 40.50 -4.96 4.49
CA GLY A 147 41.15 -4.01 5.39
C GLY A 147 40.19 -3.39 6.41
N VAL A 148 40.42 -3.70 7.68
CA VAL A 148 39.62 -3.20 8.81
C VAL A 148 40.55 -2.44 9.74
N THR A 149 40.25 -1.16 9.98
CA THR A 149 41.04 -0.31 10.89
C THR A 149 40.08 0.51 11.73
N GLY A 150 40.12 0.32 13.05
CA GLY A 150 39.32 1.12 14.00
C GLY A 150 37.80 1.09 13.74
N GLY A 151 37.26 -0.04 13.26
CA GLY A 151 35.82 -0.18 12.95
C GLY A 151 35.39 0.34 11.58
N SER A 152 36.27 1.05 10.87
CA SER A 152 36.12 1.42 9.46
C SER A 152 36.67 0.35 8.54
N TYR A 153 36.18 0.32 7.30
CA TYR A 153 36.58 -0.68 6.33
C TYR A 153 36.65 -0.21 4.87
N THR A 154 37.39 -0.95 4.06
CA THR A 154 37.48 -0.73 2.61
C THR A 154 36.70 -1.80 1.84
N LEU A 155 36.12 -1.36 0.73
CA LEU A 155 35.44 -2.24 -0.23
C LEU A 155 36.34 -2.34 -1.45
N ASP A 156 36.56 -3.56 -1.92
CA ASP A 156 37.24 -3.87 -3.16
C ASP A 156 36.22 -4.23 -4.26
N MET A 157 36.70 -4.56 -5.46
CA MET A 157 35.82 -4.95 -6.57
C MET A 157 35.08 -6.27 -6.36
N THR A 158 35.49 -7.10 -5.39
CA THR A 158 34.83 -8.38 -5.08
C THR A 158 33.81 -8.25 -3.96
N SER A 159 33.83 -7.14 -3.24
CA SER A 159 32.94 -6.84 -2.13
C SER A 159 31.50 -6.72 -2.62
N LYS A 160 30.58 -7.31 -1.86
CA LYS A 160 29.15 -7.25 -2.15
C LYS A 160 28.49 -6.24 -1.23
N ARG A 161 27.72 -5.35 -1.83
CA ARG A 161 26.93 -4.35 -1.13
C ARG A 161 25.46 -4.60 -1.36
N ALA A 162 24.70 -4.83 -0.29
CA ALA A 162 23.25 -4.95 -0.35
C ALA A 162 22.61 -3.68 0.23
N PHE A 163 21.55 -3.22 -0.41
CA PHE A 163 20.68 -2.19 0.13
C PHE A 163 19.30 -2.78 0.37
N GLN A 164 18.76 -2.51 1.55
CA GLN A 164 17.38 -2.82 1.89
C GLN A 164 16.73 -1.56 2.45
N VAL A 165 15.54 -1.24 2.00
CA VAL A 165 14.66 -0.23 2.61
C VAL A 165 13.47 -0.94 3.22
N THR A 166 13.09 -0.50 4.42
CA THR A 166 11.86 -0.94 5.05
C THR A 166 10.98 0.27 5.32
N VAL A 167 9.68 0.09 5.10
CA VAL A 167 8.63 1.07 5.38
C VAL A 167 7.84 0.57 6.58
N TRP A 168 7.76 1.39 7.61
CA TRP A 168 6.94 1.13 8.79
C TRP A 168 5.75 2.07 8.84
N THR A 169 4.63 1.58 9.33
CA THR A 169 3.54 2.43 9.82
C THR A 169 3.93 3.01 11.17
N THR A 170 3.73 4.32 11.35
CA THR A 170 4.10 5.01 12.60
C THR A 170 3.14 4.73 13.75
N SER A 171 1.89 4.38 13.46
CA SER A 171 0.86 4.13 14.47
C SER A 171 1.11 2.88 15.32
N ASP A 172 1.66 1.82 14.72
CA ASP A 172 1.87 0.51 15.34
C ASP A 172 3.31 0.01 15.21
N ASN A 173 4.18 0.79 14.57
CA ASN A 173 5.57 0.45 14.30
C ASN A 173 5.73 -0.88 13.53
N ALA A 174 4.71 -1.30 12.78
CA ALA A 174 4.73 -2.52 11.99
C ALA A 174 5.40 -2.29 10.62
N ALA A 175 6.22 -3.24 10.16
CA ALA A 175 6.76 -3.20 8.81
C ALA A 175 5.66 -3.49 7.80
N VAL A 176 5.41 -2.55 6.90
CA VAL A 176 4.41 -2.67 5.82
C VAL A 176 5.03 -3.39 4.62
N ILE A 177 6.19 -2.90 4.19
CA ILE A 177 6.92 -3.38 3.01
C ILE A 177 8.42 -3.33 3.32
N ALA A 178 9.14 -4.34 2.85
CA ALA A 178 10.59 -4.32 2.73
C ALA A 178 10.99 -4.61 1.29
N MET A 179 11.88 -3.80 0.73
CA MET A 179 12.44 -3.98 -0.60
C MET A 179 13.96 -3.88 -0.54
N GLY A 180 14.66 -4.52 -1.47
CA GLY A 180 16.10 -4.43 -1.51
C GLY A 180 16.69 -4.73 -2.87
N THR A 181 17.96 -4.42 -3.02
CA THR A 181 18.77 -4.69 -4.20
C THR A 181 20.19 -5.02 -3.78
N VAL A 182 20.88 -5.78 -4.60
CA VAL A 182 22.34 -5.87 -4.53
C VAL A 182 22.91 -4.76 -5.43
N LEU A 183 24.00 -4.17 -4.99
CA LEU A 183 24.77 -3.13 -5.66
C LEU A 183 26.16 -3.71 -5.92
N VAL A 184 26.58 -3.72 -7.18
CA VAL A 184 27.87 -4.26 -7.60
C VAL A 184 28.82 -3.11 -7.88
N GLN A 185 30.03 -3.18 -7.34
CA GLN A 185 31.08 -2.18 -7.57
C GLN A 185 31.78 -2.48 -8.90
N GLY A 186 31.43 -1.75 -9.96
CA GLY A 186 32.09 -1.90 -11.27
C GLY A 186 31.21 -1.77 -12.51
N GLY A 187 29.89 -1.65 -12.38
CA GLY A 187 28.98 -1.44 -13.51
C GLY A 187 27.72 -2.29 -13.43
N LEU A 188 26.68 -1.84 -14.14
CA LEU A 188 25.45 -2.60 -14.42
C LEU A 188 25.75 -3.94 -15.09
#